data_AF-A0A511QCX0-F1
#
_entry.id   AF-A0A511QCX0-F1
#
_cell.length_a   1.000
_cell.length_b   1.000
_cell.length_c   1.000
_cell.angle_alpha   90.00
_cell.angle_beta   90.00
_cell.angle_gamma   90.00
#
_symmetry.space_group_name_H-M   'P 1'
#
loop_
_entity.id
_entity.type
_entity.pdbx_description
1 polymer ?
#
loop_
_entity_poly.entity_id
_entity_poly.type
_entity_poly.pdbx_seq_one_letter_code
_entity_poly.pdbx_strand_id
1 'polypeptide(L)'
;MCEGSLERDCCYHFEFDPNVVSFESQPRGFFYDFDGKQLPYTPDFFVVYDDGCHSFMEIKPYSKALSKEFKLKFQSRKRAAELLGFNSFTFK
;
A
#
# COMPACT_ATOMS: atom_id res chain seq x y z
N MET A 1 -7.00 9.84 -7.78
CA MET A 1 -8.12 10.41 -7.00
C MET A 1 -8.22 9.56 -5.75
N CYS A 2 -8.20 10.16 -4.55
CA CYS A 2 -8.30 9.41 -3.30
C CYS A 2 -9.76 9.09 -2.96
N GLU A 3 -10.04 7.89 -2.48
CA GLU A 3 -11.39 7.38 -2.23
C GLU A 3 -11.91 7.70 -0.82
N GLY A 4 -11.02 8.04 0.13
CA GLY A 4 -11.36 8.29 1.53
C GLY A 4 -10.74 9.54 2.15
N SER A 5 -11.29 9.99 3.28
CA SER A 5 -10.72 11.12 4.04
C SER A 5 -9.30 10.83 4.54
N LEU A 6 -9.05 9.61 5.02
CA LEU A 6 -7.72 9.18 5.49
C LEU A 6 -6.67 9.18 4.37
N GLU A 7 -7.06 8.84 3.15
CA GLU A 7 -6.16 8.85 1.99
C GLU A 7 -5.81 10.29 1.59
N ARG A 8 -6.78 11.22 1.67
CA ARG A 8 -6.51 12.66 1.47
C ARG A 8 -5.56 13.20 2.54
N ASP A 9 -5.78 12.83 3.80
CA ASP A 9 -4.90 13.21 4.91
C ASP A 9 -3.48 12.66 4.68
N CYS A 10 -3.35 11.42 4.18
CA CYS A 10 -2.06 10.84 3.81
C CYS A 10 -1.38 11.59 2.66
N CYS A 11 -2.11 12.09 1.66
CA CYS A 11 -1.52 12.92 0.61
C CYS A 11 -0.85 14.16 1.19
N TYR A 12 -1.52 14.86 2.11
CA TYR A 12 -0.92 16.00 2.80
C TYR A 12 0.34 15.57 3.57
N HIS A 13 0.30 14.44 4.28
CA HIS A 13 1.49 13.95 4.97
C HIS A 13 2.67 13.68 4.04
N PHE A 14 2.43 13.09 2.86
CA PHE A 14 3.49 12.84 1.88
C PHE A 14 4.05 14.12 1.27
N GLU A 15 3.20 15.12 1.01
CA GLU A 15 3.62 16.40 0.44
C GLU A 15 4.55 17.20 1.37
N PHE A 16 4.45 16.98 2.69
CA PHE A 16 5.27 17.65 3.71
C PHE A 16 6.39 16.77 4.30
N ASP A 17 6.50 15.49 3.93
CA ASP A 17 7.59 14.63 4.40
C ASP A 17 8.85 14.90 3.56
N PRO A 18 9.95 15.42 4.15
CA PRO A 18 11.14 15.78 3.38
C PRO A 18 11.84 14.58 2.76
N ASN A 19 11.56 13.36 3.22
CA ASN A 19 12.14 12.14 2.66
C ASN A 19 11.33 11.60 1.47
N VAL A 20 10.13 12.14 1.19
CA VAL A 20 9.29 11.69 0.07
C VAL A 20 9.63 12.52 -1.17
N VAL A 21 10.08 11.84 -2.23
CA VAL A 21 10.37 12.45 -3.53
C VAL A 21 9.11 12.51 -4.39
N SER A 22 8.32 11.44 -4.38
CA SER A 22 7.07 11.37 -5.12
C SER A 22 6.14 10.31 -4.54
N PHE A 23 4.84 10.46 -4.83
CA PHE A 23 3.84 9.46 -4.52
C PHE A 23 2.77 9.40 -5.61
N GLU A 24 2.20 8.20 -5.81
CA GLU A 24 1.13 7.94 -6.76
C GLU A 24 -0.04 7.26 -6.03
N SER A 25 -1.24 7.85 -6.11
CA SER A 25 -2.47 7.23 -5.58
C SER A 25 -2.99 6.15 -6.54
N GLN A 26 -3.38 4.99 -6.02
CA GLN A 26 -3.96 3.88 -6.80
C GLN A 26 -3.11 3.54 -8.05
N PRO A 27 -1.81 3.18 -7.86
CA PRO A 27 -0.87 2.91 -8.94
C PRO A 27 -1.28 1.67 -9.73
N ARG A 28 -0.45 1.26 -10.70
CA ARG A 28 -0.67 -0.03 -11.39
C ARG A 28 -0.69 -1.18 -10.38
N GLY A 29 -1.84 -1.83 -10.28
CA GLY A 29 -2.04 -3.00 -9.42
C GLY A 29 -1.30 -4.25 -9.91
N PHE A 30 -1.31 -5.27 -9.06
CA PHE A 30 -0.71 -6.58 -9.32
C PHE A 30 -1.62 -7.71 -8.82
N PHE A 31 -1.28 -8.94 -9.19
CA PHE A 31 -2.02 -10.13 -8.76
C PHE A 31 -1.36 -10.79 -7.55
N TYR A 32 -2.18 -11.31 -6.64
CA TYR A 32 -1.71 -12.09 -5.49
C TYR A 32 -2.56 -13.33 -5.31
N ASP A 33 -1.97 -14.39 -4.76
CA ASP A 33 -2.69 -15.63 -4.46
C ASP A 33 -3.28 -15.59 -3.06
N PHE A 34 -4.57 -15.94 -2.96
CA PHE A 34 -5.28 -16.07 -1.69
C PHE A 34 -6.33 -17.16 -1.79
N ASP A 35 -6.27 -18.13 -0.88
CA ASP A 35 -7.22 -19.26 -0.80
C ASP A 35 -7.37 -20.01 -2.14
N GLY A 36 -6.23 -20.31 -2.78
CA GLY A 36 -6.18 -21.03 -4.06
C GLY A 36 -6.65 -20.21 -5.28
N LYS A 37 -6.93 -18.92 -5.12
CA LYS A 37 -7.36 -18.02 -6.20
C LYS A 37 -6.35 -16.91 -6.42
N GLN A 38 -6.12 -16.58 -7.68
CA GLN A 38 -5.38 -15.38 -8.06
C GLN A 38 -6.34 -14.20 -8.09
N LEU A 39 -6.06 -13.16 -7.31
CA LEU A 39 -6.90 -11.98 -7.14
C LEU A 39 -6.15 -10.71 -7.58
N PRO A 40 -6.81 -9.78 -8.28
CA PRO A 40 -6.22 -8.47 -8.56
C PRO A 40 -6.17 -7.63 -7.28
N TYR A 41 -5.18 -6.76 -7.19
CA TYR A 41 -5.01 -5.85 -6.08
C TYR A 41 -4.34 -4.55 -6.53
N THR A 42 -4.92 -3.43 -6.08
CA THR A 42 -4.37 -2.09 -6.27
C THR A 42 -4.06 -1.50 -4.89
N PRO A 43 -2.80 -1.12 -4.62
CA PRO A 43 -2.44 -0.38 -3.41
C PRO A 43 -3.10 0.99 -3.35
N ASP A 44 -3.31 1.53 -2.15
CA ASP A 44 -3.79 2.91 -2.03
C ASP A 44 -2.73 3.92 -2.52
N PHE A 45 -1.44 3.67 -2.22
CA PHE A 45 -0.32 4.50 -2.67
C PHE A 45 0.94 3.70 -3.04
N PHE A 46 1.71 4.24 -3.98
CA PHE A 46 3.12 3.94 -4.18
C PHE A 46 3.94 5.19 -3.85
N VAL A 47 4.95 5.06 -2.98
CA VAL A 47 5.76 6.18 -2.50
C VAL A 47 7.23 5.91 -2.75
N VAL A 48 7.93 6.91 -3.30
CA VAL A 48 9.37 6.89 -3.56
C VAL A 48 10.06 7.84 -2.60
N TYR A 49 11.08 7.34 -1.93
CA TYR A 49 11.87 8.08 -0.94
C TYR A 49 13.19 8.58 -1.54
N ASP A 50 13.81 9.54 -0.87
CA ASP A 50 15.05 10.19 -1.29
C ASP A 50 16.28 9.29 -1.23
N ASP A 51 16.27 8.28 -0.36
CA ASP A 51 17.26 7.20 -0.28
C ASP A 51 17.14 6.17 -1.42
N GLY A 52 16.18 6.35 -2.33
CA GLY A 52 15.90 5.46 -3.45
C GLY A 52 15.03 4.25 -3.09
N CYS A 53 14.59 4.12 -1.84
CA CYS A 53 13.62 3.12 -1.45
C CYS A 53 12.24 3.45 -1.99
N HIS A 54 11.42 2.41 -2.16
CA HIS A 54 10.02 2.56 -2.54
C HIS A 54 9.12 1.64 -1.71
N SER A 55 7.90 2.10 -1.45
CA SER A 55 6.92 1.35 -0.65
C SER A 55 5.53 1.44 -1.26
N PHE A 56 4.82 0.32 -1.22
CA PHE A 56 3.36 0.36 -1.27
C PHE A 56 2.79 0.69 0.11
N MET A 57 1.73 1.50 0.14
CA MET A 57 0.99 1.81 1.37
C MET A 57 -0.49 1.50 1.23
N GLU A 58 -1.03 0.86 2.27
CA GLU A 58 -2.46 0.67 2.49
C GLU A 58 -2.95 1.56 3.61
N ILE A 59 -3.98 2.35 3.34
CA ILE A 59 -4.60 3.27 4.29
C ILE A 59 -5.95 2.70 4.71
N LYS A 60 -6.09 2.32 5.99
CA LYS A 60 -7.37 1.84 6.52
C LYS A 60 -7.56 2.32 7.96
N PRO A 61 -8.80 2.60 8.40
CA PRO A 61 -9.07 2.83 9.81
C PRO A 61 -8.56 1.67 10.66
N TYR A 62 -7.95 1.97 11.81
CA TYR A 62 -7.39 0.97 12.73
C TYR A 62 -8.36 -0.17 13.02
N SER A 63 -9.65 0.13 13.22
CA SER A 63 -10.70 -0.87 13.45
C SER A 63 -10.85 -1.88 12.31
N LYS A 64 -10.67 -1.48 11.04
CA LYS A 64 -10.73 -2.38 9.89
C LYS A 64 -9.46 -3.21 9.74
N ALA A 65 -8.31 -2.64 10.08
CA ALA A 65 -7.01 -3.31 10.02
C ALA A 65 -6.86 -4.43 11.06
N LEU A 66 -7.68 -4.41 12.12
CA LEU A 66 -7.70 -5.46 13.13
C LEU A 66 -8.38 -6.75 12.68
N SER A 67 -9.19 -6.71 11.61
CA SER A 67 -9.91 -7.88 11.13
C SER A 67 -8.95 -9.00 10.67
N LYS A 68 -9.28 -10.24 11.03
CA LYS A 68 -8.48 -11.43 10.67
C LYS A 68 -8.33 -11.56 9.16
N GLU A 69 -9.40 -11.29 8.42
CA GLU A 69 -9.41 -11.34 6.96
C GLU A 69 -8.44 -10.32 6.35
N PHE A 70 -8.45 -9.07 6.83
CA PHE A 70 -7.52 -8.06 6.35
C PHE A 70 -6.08 -8.48 6.58
N LYS A 71 -5.74 -8.95 7.79
CA LYS A 71 -4.38 -9.39 8.12
C LYS A 71 -3.88 -10.51 7.21
N LEU A 72 -4.73 -11.50 6.94
CA LEU A 72 -4.38 -12.63 6.05
C LEU A 72 -4.19 -12.19 4.60
N LYS A 73 -5.11 -11.36 4.07
CA LYS A 73 -5.00 -10.81 2.71
C LYS A 73 -3.79 -9.88 2.58
N PHE A 74 -3.54 -9.04 3.57
CA PHE A 74 -2.40 -8.12 3.62
C PHE A 74 -1.07 -8.88 3.58
N GLN A 75 -0.91 -9.96 4.35
CA GLN A 75 0.28 -10.80 4.28
C GLN A 75 0.49 -11.42 2.89
N SER A 76 -0.59 -11.86 2.25
CA SER A 76 -0.52 -12.45 0.91
C SER A 76 -0.14 -11.41 -0.16
N ARG A 77 -0.68 -10.19 -0.06
CA ARG A 77 -0.33 -9.05 -0.92
C ARG A 77 1.13 -8.63 -0.73
N LYS A 78 1.58 -8.53 0.53
CA LYS A 78 2.97 -8.21 0.86
C LYS A 78 3.94 -9.21 0.24
N ARG A 79 3.67 -10.52 0.38
CA ARG A 79 4.50 -11.57 -0.23
C ARG A 79 4.55 -11.45 -1.75
N ALA A 80 3.41 -11.17 -2.39
CA ALA A 80 3.38 -10.98 -3.83
C ALA A 80 4.17 -9.72 -4.27
N ALA A 81 4.10 -8.63 -3.52
CA ALA A 81 4.90 -7.43 -3.77
C ALA A 81 6.41 -7.70 -3.63
N GLU A 82 6.83 -8.45 -2.59
CA GLU A 82 8.23 -8.84 -2.40
C GLU A 82 8.76 -9.68 -3.57
N LEU A 83 7.96 -10.61 -4.10
CA LEU A 83 8.31 -11.41 -5.28
C LEU A 83 8.44 -10.57 -6.56
N LEU A 84 7.79 -9.40 -6.61
CA LEU A 84 7.90 -8.44 -7.71
C LEU A 84 9.06 -7.46 -7.52
N GLY A 85 9.84 -7.56 -6.44
CA GLY A 85 11.00 -6.71 -6.15
C GLY A 85 10.69 -5.47 -5.32
N PHE A 86 9.49 -5.37 -4.73
CA PHE A 86 9.16 -4.25 -3.85
C PHE A 86 9.66 -4.50 -2.43
N ASN A 87 10.57 -3.64 -1.97
CA ASN A 87 11.28 -3.80 -0.70
C ASN A 87 10.44 -3.44 0.53
N SER A 88 9.32 -2.74 0.37
CA SER A 88 8.48 -2.31 1.48
C SER A 88 6.98 -2.33 1.13
N PHE A 89 6.20 -2.82 2.08
CA PHE A 89 4.74 -2.85 2.03
C PHE A 89 4.20 -2.58 3.43
N THR A 90 3.58 -1.42 3.60
CA THR A 90 3.23 -0.88 4.92
C THR A 90 1.74 -0.56 5.01
N PHE A 91 1.19 -0.63 6.23
CA PHE A 91 -0.17 -0.25 6.55
C PHE A 91 -0.14 0.99 7.47
N LYS A 92 -1.00 1.98 7.21
CA LYS A 92 -1.22 3.16 8.06
C LYS A 92 -2.70 3.35 8.39
#